data_AF-A0A7S0KXX5-F1
#
_entry.id   AF-A0A7S0KXX5-F1
#
_cell.length_a   1.000
_cell.length_b   1.000
_cell.length_c   1.000
_cell.angle_alpha   90.00
_cell.angle_beta   90.00
_cell.angle_gamma   90.00
#
_symmetry.space_group_name_H-M   'P 1'
#
loop_
_entity.id
_entity.type
_entity.pdbx_description
1 polymer ?
#
loop_
_entity_poly.entity_id
_entity_poly.type
_entity_poly.pdbx_seq_one_letter_code
_entity_poly.pdbx_strand_id
1 'polypeptide(L)'
;AVARKTHLLSGVVPILVASFISGLAGALVQKSLQNHGRNTYLFSMELAAASSLMLIVSLLFGSPDAKLIKEKGMTYGWTLKTWLPVFTNAGGGIVVGLVTKHAGAVRKGFALIFGLLLSGFLQARLSTSDDNSEGAGVTSEQIVGGVLASLSLWMHAKFPYVAP
;
A
#
# COMPACT_ATOMS: atom_id res chain seq x y z
N ALA A 1 25.50 19.72 -9.38
CA ALA A 1 24.19 20.39 -9.15
C ALA A 1 23.05 19.80 -9.98
N VAL A 2 23.27 19.42 -11.26
CA VAL A 2 22.25 18.85 -12.16
C VAL A 2 21.69 17.51 -11.65
N ALA A 3 22.54 16.56 -11.22
CA ALA A 3 22.09 15.26 -10.71
C ALA A 3 21.15 15.34 -9.49
N ARG A 4 21.37 16.30 -8.57
CA ARG A 4 20.54 16.47 -7.37
C ARG A 4 19.12 16.94 -7.72
N LYS A 5 18.99 17.79 -8.76
CA LYS A 5 17.66 18.22 -9.26
C LYS A 5 16.91 17.06 -9.91
N THR A 6 17.60 16.17 -10.64
CA THR A 6 16.98 14.99 -11.26
C THR A 6 16.43 14.01 -10.22
N HIS A 7 17.13 13.78 -9.10
CA HIS A 7 16.61 12.94 -8.01
C HIS A 7 15.40 13.58 -7.27
N LEU A 8 15.40 14.90 -7.08
CA LEU A 8 14.27 15.58 -6.44
C LEU A 8 13.03 15.62 -7.36
N LEU A 9 13.21 15.91 -8.65
CA LEU A 9 12.12 15.97 -9.63
C LEU A 9 11.63 14.59 -10.09
N SER A 10 12.51 13.58 -10.17
CA SER A 10 12.14 12.23 -10.60
C SER A 10 11.77 11.29 -9.45
N GLY A 11 12.05 11.67 -8.20
CA GLY A 11 11.76 10.84 -7.02
C GLY A 11 10.84 11.53 -6.02
N VAL A 12 11.27 12.67 -5.48
CA VAL A 12 10.55 13.36 -4.39
C VAL A 12 9.23 13.97 -4.88
N VAL A 13 9.21 14.63 -6.02
CA VAL A 13 7.95 15.21 -6.55
C VAL A 13 6.90 14.12 -6.82
N PRO A 14 7.21 13.02 -7.54
CA PRO A 14 6.26 11.93 -7.74
C PRO A 14 5.77 11.30 -6.44
N ILE A 15 6.65 11.11 -5.43
CA ILE A 15 6.26 10.48 -4.18
C ILE A 15 5.32 11.37 -3.36
N LEU A 16 5.53 12.69 -3.39
CA LEU A 16 4.62 13.66 -2.76
C LEU A 16 3.26 13.69 -3.45
N VAL A 17 3.25 13.73 -4.78
CA VAL A 17 2.01 13.70 -5.57
C VAL A 17 1.26 12.38 -5.34
N ALA A 18 1.95 11.24 -5.36
CA ALA A 18 1.38 9.94 -5.07
C ALA A 18 0.80 9.85 -3.65
N SER A 19 1.52 10.38 -2.66
CA SER A 19 1.06 10.41 -1.26
C SER A 19 -0.19 11.29 -1.11
N PHE A 20 -0.22 12.45 -1.76
CA PHE A 20 -1.38 13.33 -1.77
C PHE A 20 -2.61 12.68 -2.42
N ILE A 21 -2.44 12.07 -3.61
CA ILE A 21 -3.52 11.36 -4.31
C ILE A 21 -4.02 10.16 -3.48
N SER A 22 -3.11 9.42 -2.84
CA SER A 22 -3.47 8.30 -1.96
C SER A 22 -4.31 8.76 -0.76
N GLY A 23 -3.92 9.88 -0.12
CA GLY A 23 -4.69 10.50 0.96
C GLY A 23 -6.07 10.97 0.50
N LEU A 24 -6.13 11.66 -0.64
CA LEU A 24 -7.38 12.15 -1.23
C LEU A 24 -8.32 10.99 -1.60
N ALA A 25 -7.81 9.95 -2.25
CA ALA A 25 -8.56 8.75 -2.60
C ALA A 25 -9.12 8.08 -1.33
N GLY A 26 -8.31 7.95 -0.28
CA GLY A 26 -8.75 7.43 1.01
C GLY A 26 -9.89 8.23 1.63
N ALA A 27 -9.83 9.57 1.59
CA ALA A 27 -10.86 10.45 2.10
C ALA A 27 -12.16 10.38 1.27
N LEU A 28 -12.06 10.32 -0.07
CA LEU A 28 -13.21 10.19 -0.96
C LEU A 28 -13.91 8.84 -0.80
N VAL A 29 -13.12 7.76 -0.69
CA VAL A 29 -13.61 6.41 -0.38
C VAL A 29 -14.36 6.44 0.96
N GLN A 30 -13.75 6.99 2.00
CA GLN A 30 -14.39 7.11 3.31
C GLN A 30 -15.69 7.93 3.26
N LYS A 31 -15.69 9.07 2.56
CA LYS A 31 -16.90 9.90 2.38
C LYS A 31 -18.01 9.15 1.64
N SER A 32 -17.68 8.43 0.57
CA SER A 32 -18.63 7.61 -0.18
C SER A 32 -19.24 6.49 0.67
N LEU A 33 -18.40 5.83 1.48
CA LEU A 33 -18.79 4.70 2.33
C LEU A 33 -19.57 5.10 3.58
N GLN A 34 -19.16 6.17 4.27
CA GLN A 34 -19.71 6.56 5.57
C GLN A 34 -20.81 7.62 5.45
N ASN A 35 -20.74 8.52 4.47
CA ASN A 35 -21.67 9.66 4.37
C ASN A 35 -22.84 9.42 3.40
N HIS A 36 -22.64 8.57 2.38
CA HIS A 36 -23.69 8.23 1.40
C HIS A 36 -24.35 6.86 1.65
N GLY A 37 -23.94 6.12 2.69
CA GLY A 37 -24.56 4.82 3.06
C GLY A 37 -24.50 3.75 1.96
N ARG A 38 -23.65 3.92 0.95
CA ARG A 38 -23.60 3.08 -0.23
C ARG A 38 -23.06 1.69 0.12
N ASN A 39 -23.59 0.64 -0.52
CA ASN A 39 -23.12 -0.73 -0.28
C ASN A 39 -21.62 -0.85 -0.65
N THR A 40 -20.81 -1.08 0.38
CA THR A 40 -19.35 -1.22 0.31
C THR A 40 -18.88 -2.24 -0.70
N TYR A 41 -19.62 -3.35 -0.84
CA TYR A 41 -19.25 -4.40 -1.77
C TYR A 41 -19.42 -3.94 -3.22
N LEU A 42 -20.50 -3.21 -3.53
CA LEU A 42 -20.71 -2.63 -4.88
C LEU A 42 -19.66 -1.57 -5.21
N PHE A 43 -19.35 -0.67 -4.26
CA PHE A 43 -18.30 0.33 -4.45
C PHE A 43 -16.92 -0.32 -4.66
N SER A 44 -16.58 -1.34 -3.89
CA SER A 44 -15.33 -2.07 -4.04
C SER A 44 -15.27 -2.85 -5.36
N MET A 45 -16.40 -3.41 -5.81
CA MET A 45 -16.50 -4.12 -7.09
C MET A 45 -16.36 -3.18 -8.28
N GLU A 46 -16.97 -2.00 -8.25
CA GLU A 46 -16.81 -0.99 -9.30
C GLU A 46 -15.38 -0.47 -9.37
N LEU A 47 -14.74 -0.23 -8.22
CA LEU A 47 -13.35 0.19 -8.18
C LEU A 47 -12.43 -0.90 -8.73
N ALA A 48 -12.66 -2.17 -8.35
CA ALA A 48 -11.93 -3.31 -8.89
C ALA A 48 -12.14 -3.49 -10.40
N ALA A 49 -13.37 -3.32 -10.88
CA ALA A 49 -13.69 -3.37 -12.30
C ALA A 49 -13.01 -2.22 -13.07
N ALA A 50 -13.05 -1.00 -12.55
CA ALA A 50 -12.37 0.15 -13.13
C ALA A 50 -10.85 -0.06 -13.17
N SER A 51 -10.25 -0.58 -12.09
CA SER A 51 -8.83 -0.94 -12.06
C SER A 51 -8.50 -2.04 -13.06
N SER A 52 -9.32 -3.09 -13.16
CA SER A 52 -9.13 -4.16 -14.14
C SER A 52 -9.20 -3.64 -15.58
N LEU A 53 -10.17 -2.78 -15.89
CA LEU A 53 -10.29 -2.16 -17.21
C LEU A 53 -9.09 -1.27 -17.51
N MET A 54 -8.65 -0.45 -16.55
CA MET A 54 -7.47 0.39 -16.70
C MET A 54 -6.20 -0.44 -16.96
N LEU A 55 -6.03 -1.58 -16.28
CA LEU A 55 -4.92 -2.49 -16.52
C LEU A 55 -4.96 -3.11 -17.92
N ILE A 56 -6.14 -3.52 -18.39
CA ILE A 56 -6.31 -4.06 -19.75
C ILE A 56 -5.99 -2.99 -20.79
N VAL A 57 -6.48 -1.76 -20.61
CA VAL A 57 -6.17 -0.63 -21.50
C VAL A 57 -4.67 -0.32 -21.48
N SER A 58 -4.04 -0.27 -20.30
CA SER A 58 -2.59 -0.06 -20.19
C SER A 58 -1.81 -1.16 -20.91
N LEU A 59 -2.24 -2.41 -20.81
CA LEU A 59 -1.62 -3.52 -21.51
C LEU A 59 -1.78 -3.41 -23.03
N LEU A 60 -2.95 -2.96 -23.53
CA LEU A 60 -3.19 -2.84 -24.97
C LEU A 60 -2.45 -1.66 -25.61
N PHE A 61 -2.31 -0.53 -24.89
CA PHE A 61 -1.80 0.72 -25.46
C PHE A 61 -0.37 1.08 -25.04
N GLY A 62 0.12 0.59 -23.90
CA GLY A 62 1.27 1.21 -23.21
C GLY A 62 2.53 0.34 -23.06
N SER A 63 2.45 -0.98 -23.19
CA SER A 63 3.51 -1.85 -22.64
C SER A 63 4.28 -2.68 -23.69
N PRO A 64 5.63 -2.70 -23.66
CA PRO A 64 6.44 -3.71 -24.36
C PRO A 64 6.06 -5.14 -23.96
N ASP A 65 5.59 -5.31 -22.72
CA ASP A 65 5.10 -6.57 -22.16
C ASP A 65 3.87 -7.12 -22.87
N ALA A 66 3.10 -6.28 -23.56
CA ALA A 66 1.95 -6.71 -24.36
C ALA A 66 2.37 -7.63 -25.52
N LYS A 67 3.52 -7.33 -26.13
CA LYS A 67 4.10 -8.18 -27.19
C LYS A 67 4.58 -9.51 -26.59
N LEU A 68 5.21 -9.46 -25.42
CA LEU A 68 5.69 -10.64 -24.70
C LEU A 68 4.54 -11.56 -24.27
N ILE A 69 3.43 -10.98 -23.79
CA ILE A 69 2.22 -11.71 -23.38
C ILE A 69 1.50 -12.31 -24.59
N LYS A 70 1.49 -11.61 -25.74
CA LYS A 70 0.93 -12.14 -26.99
C LYS A 70 1.73 -13.33 -27.53
N GLU A 71 3.04 -13.35 -27.31
CA GLU A 71 3.93 -14.38 -27.84
C GLU A 71 4.11 -15.59 -26.90
N LYS A 72 4.15 -15.35 -25.57
CA LYS A 72 4.43 -16.39 -24.57
C LYS A 72 3.22 -16.76 -23.69
N GLY A 73 2.17 -15.95 -23.68
CA GLY A 73 0.99 -16.12 -22.82
C GLY A 73 1.11 -15.37 -21.49
N MET A 74 -0.03 -14.96 -20.92
CA MET A 74 -0.11 -14.17 -19.68
C MET A 74 0.47 -14.89 -18.44
N THR A 75 0.42 -16.22 -18.45
CA THR A 75 0.85 -17.08 -17.33
C THR A 75 2.21 -17.73 -17.56
N TYR A 76 2.98 -17.26 -18.55
CA TYR A 76 4.28 -17.83 -18.86
C TYR A 76 5.27 -17.62 -17.70
N GLY A 77 5.78 -18.72 -17.13
CA GLY A 77 6.70 -18.68 -15.99
C GLY A 77 6.04 -18.54 -14.60
N TRP A 78 4.70 -18.59 -14.52
CA TRP A 78 4.02 -18.59 -13.23
C TRP A 78 4.33 -19.88 -12.46
N THR A 79 4.97 -19.73 -11.32
CA THR A 79 5.28 -20.83 -10.39
C THR A 79 4.28 -20.79 -9.24
N LEU A 80 4.04 -21.90 -8.51
CA LEU A 80 3.15 -21.88 -7.33
C LEU A 80 3.51 -20.78 -6.31
N LYS A 81 4.79 -20.38 -6.25
CA LYS A 81 5.27 -19.27 -5.42
C LYS A 81 4.74 -17.89 -5.85
N THR A 82 4.40 -17.66 -7.13
CA THR A 82 3.86 -16.37 -7.61
C THR A 82 2.38 -16.21 -7.28
N TRP A 83 1.66 -17.31 -7.03
CA TRP A 83 0.25 -17.26 -6.64
C TRP A 83 0.04 -16.74 -5.21
N LEU A 84 0.95 -17.07 -4.29
CA LEU A 84 0.89 -16.63 -2.89
C LEU A 84 0.75 -15.10 -2.72
N PRO A 85 1.63 -14.26 -3.30
CA PRO A 85 1.50 -12.80 -3.17
C PRO A 85 0.28 -12.26 -3.91
N VAL A 86 -0.18 -12.90 -4.99
CA VAL A 86 -1.40 -12.46 -5.72
C VAL A 86 -2.64 -12.63 -4.85
N PHE A 87 -2.84 -13.82 -4.27
CA PHE A 87 -3.97 -14.07 -3.37
C PHE A 87 -3.87 -13.24 -2.09
N THR A 88 -2.67 -13.07 -1.54
CA THR A 88 -2.46 -12.27 -0.33
C THR A 88 -2.75 -10.79 -0.57
N ASN A 89 -2.33 -10.22 -1.70
CA ASN A 89 -2.66 -8.82 -2.04
C ASN A 89 -4.15 -8.62 -2.30
N ALA A 90 -4.80 -9.55 -3.01
CA ALA A 90 -6.24 -9.49 -3.25
C ALA A 90 -7.03 -9.59 -1.94
N GLY A 91 -6.70 -10.55 -1.08
CA GLY A 91 -7.30 -10.71 0.25
C GLY A 91 -7.04 -9.49 1.14
N GLY A 92 -5.81 -8.97 1.12
CA GLY A 92 -5.43 -7.76 1.85
C GLY A 92 -6.26 -6.55 1.46
N GLY A 93 -6.52 -6.33 0.17
CA GLY A 93 -7.39 -5.26 -0.32
C GLY A 93 -8.82 -5.35 0.24
N ILE A 94 -9.40 -6.55 0.26
CA ILE A 94 -10.74 -6.79 0.80
C ILE A 94 -10.77 -6.48 2.31
N VAL A 95 -9.80 -6.99 3.08
CA VAL A 95 -9.68 -6.75 4.52
C VAL A 95 -9.53 -5.26 4.82
N VAL A 96 -8.68 -4.54 4.08
CA VAL A 96 -8.49 -3.09 4.23
C VAL A 96 -9.77 -2.32 3.92
N GLY A 97 -10.53 -2.74 2.90
CA GLY A 97 -11.85 -2.18 2.60
C GLY A 97 -12.85 -2.36 3.74
N LEU A 98 -12.91 -3.56 4.32
CA LEU A 98 -13.78 -3.87 5.47
C LEU A 98 -13.38 -3.09 6.74
N VAL A 99 -12.09 -2.97 7.03
CA VAL A 99 -11.58 -2.16 8.16
C VAL A 99 -11.90 -0.69 7.95
N THR A 100 -11.75 -0.17 6.73
CA THR A 100 -12.10 1.23 6.42
C THR A 100 -13.60 1.49 6.66
N LYS A 101 -14.46 0.55 6.29
CA LYS A 101 -15.92 0.64 6.52
C LYS A 101 -16.27 0.65 8.01
N HIS A 102 -15.77 -0.33 8.78
CA HIS A 102 -16.23 -0.56 10.15
C HIS A 102 -15.47 0.24 11.21
N ALA A 103 -14.16 0.46 11.01
CA ALA A 103 -13.28 1.05 12.01
C ALA A 103 -12.90 2.51 11.69
N GLY A 104 -13.16 2.97 10.46
CA GLY A 104 -12.80 4.30 9.98
C GLY A 104 -11.31 4.45 9.64
N ALA A 105 -10.94 5.54 8.97
CA ALA A 105 -9.57 5.71 8.45
C ALA A 105 -8.50 5.88 9.54
N VAL A 106 -8.86 6.39 10.73
CA VAL A 106 -7.90 6.57 11.83
C VAL A 106 -7.41 5.20 12.34
N ARG A 107 -8.32 4.28 12.68
CA ARG A 107 -7.96 2.92 13.14
C ARG A 107 -7.23 2.11 12.06
N LYS A 108 -7.56 2.34 10.78
CA LYS A 108 -6.80 1.79 9.65
C LYS A 108 -5.33 2.26 9.65
N GLY A 109 -5.10 3.55 9.92
CA GLY A 109 -3.75 4.11 10.05
C GLY A 109 -2.93 3.44 11.16
N PHE A 110 -3.55 3.18 12.32
CA PHE A 110 -2.93 2.41 13.42
C PHE A 110 -2.53 1.00 12.99
N ALA A 111 -3.46 0.27 12.38
CA ALA A 111 -3.19 -1.08 11.91
C ALA A 111 -2.05 -1.12 10.88
N LEU A 112 -1.98 -0.12 10.00
CA LEU A 112 -0.93 0.00 9.00
C LEU A 112 0.44 0.23 9.65
N ILE A 113 0.55 1.19 10.58
CA ILE A 113 1.82 1.49 11.27
C ILE A 113 2.27 0.29 12.10
N PHE A 114 1.36 -0.36 12.83
CA PHE A 114 1.67 -1.58 13.55
C PHE A 114 2.15 -2.70 12.60
N GLY A 115 1.49 -2.86 11.45
CA GLY A 115 1.91 -3.81 10.41
C GLY A 115 3.32 -3.52 9.88
N LEU A 116 3.66 -2.25 9.66
CA LEU A 116 5.02 -1.85 9.24
C LEU A 116 6.07 -2.21 10.30
N LEU A 117 5.80 -1.95 11.58
CA LEU A 117 6.71 -2.31 12.68
C LEU A 117 6.89 -3.82 12.80
N LEU A 118 5.79 -4.56 12.72
CA LEU A 118 5.81 -6.01 12.81
C LEU A 118 6.55 -6.61 11.62
N SER A 119 6.37 -6.06 10.42
CA SER A 119 7.09 -6.47 9.21
C SER A 119 8.59 -6.20 9.34
N GLY A 120 8.98 -5.02 9.86
CA GLY A 120 10.38 -4.70 10.15
C GLY A 120 10.99 -5.62 11.22
N PHE A 121 10.23 -5.96 12.26
CA PHE A 121 10.68 -6.89 13.29
C PHE A 121 10.84 -8.32 12.76
N LEU A 122 9.88 -8.82 11.97
CA LEU A 122 9.98 -10.13 11.32
C LEU A 122 11.19 -10.17 10.38
N GLN A 123 11.40 -9.12 9.59
CA GLN A 123 12.55 -9.01 8.69
C GLN A 123 13.86 -9.06 9.49
N ALA A 124 13.97 -8.35 10.62
CA ALA A 124 15.15 -8.42 11.49
C ALA A 124 15.46 -9.85 11.97
N ARG A 125 14.42 -10.62 12.33
CA ARG A 125 14.57 -11.98 12.87
C ARG A 125 14.84 -13.02 11.77
N LEU A 126 14.14 -12.93 10.65
CA LEU A 126 14.29 -13.84 9.50
C LEU A 126 15.62 -13.61 8.78
N SER A 127 16.02 -12.35 8.56
CA SER A 127 17.31 -12.02 7.93
C SER A 127 18.53 -12.40 8.78
N THR A 128 18.36 -12.64 10.08
CA THR A 128 19.41 -13.19 10.95
C THR A 128 19.58 -14.71 10.76
N SER A 129 18.59 -15.41 10.18
CA SER A 129 18.61 -16.86 10.02
C SER A 129 19.06 -17.32 8.62
N ASP A 130 19.01 -16.44 7.62
CA ASP A 130 19.48 -16.70 6.25
C ASP A 130 20.88 -16.10 6.04
N ASP A 131 21.92 -16.92 6.17
CA ASP A 131 23.35 -16.57 6.05
C ASP A 131 23.80 -16.15 4.62
N ASN A 132 22.87 -15.81 3.72
CA ASN A 132 23.12 -15.59 2.29
C ASN A 132 22.32 -14.43 1.65
N SER A 133 21.93 -13.42 2.43
CA SER A 133 21.38 -12.17 1.89
C SER A 133 22.18 -10.96 2.37
N GLU A 134 23.09 -10.50 1.50
CA GLU A 134 23.73 -9.20 1.64
C GLU A 134 22.66 -8.09 1.69
N GLY A 135 22.55 -7.44 2.84
CA GLY A 135 21.95 -6.11 2.95
C GLY A 135 20.47 -6.05 3.35
N ALA A 136 20.19 -6.23 4.64
CA ALA A 136 19.11 -5.51 5.33
C ALA A 136 19.28 -5.64 6.85
N GLY A 137 20.45 -5.28 7.39
CA GLY A 137 20.57 -5.05 8.83
C GLY A 137 19.61 -3.91 9.19
N VAL A 138 18.66 -4.16 10.09
CA VAL A 138 17.73 -3.12 10.53
C VAL A 138 18.54 -2.00 11.15
N THR A 139 18.65 -0.89 10.41
CA THR A 139 19.42 0.25 10.85
C THR A 139 18.73 0.88 12.06
N SER A 140 19.51 1.26 13.07
CA SER A 140 19.02 1.86 14.31
C SER A 140 18.05 3.03 14.07
N GLU A 141 18.23 3.77 12.97
CA GLU A 141 17.30 4.84 12.57
C GLU A 141 15.89 4.36 12.22
N GLN A 142 15.71 3.17 11.64
CA GLN A 142 14.39 2.62 11.31
C GLN A 142 13.61 2.22 12.57
N ILE A 143 14.32 1.70 13.58
CA ILE A 143 13.74 1.37 14.89
C ILE A 143 13.32 2.64 15.61
N VAL A 144 14.20 3.65 15.64
CA VAL A 144 13.89 4.95 16.26
C VAL A 144 12.71 5.60 15.56
N GLY A 145 12.70 5.64 14.22
CA GLY A 145 11.59 6.16 13.43
C GLY A 145 10.27 5.41 13.67
N GLY A 146 10.32 4.09 13.77
CA GLY A 146 9.16 3.25 14.08
C GLY A 146 8.58 3.51 15.47
N VAL A 147 9.45 3.61 16.49
CA VAL A 147 9.04 3.93 17.87
C VAL A 147 8.46 5.34 17.95
N LEU A 148 9.09 6.32 17.29
CA LEU A 148 8.60 7.70 17.25
C LEU A 148 7.23 7.80 16.57
N ALA A 149 7.05 7.10 15.44
CA ALA A 149 5.78 7.04 14.74
C ALA A 149 4.68 6.42 15.61
N SER A 150 5.01 5.36 16.35
CA SER A 150 4.10 4.69 17.28
C SER A 150 3.66 5.61 18.42
N LEU A 151 4.62 6.33 19.03
CA LEU A 151 4.36 7.27 20.12
C LEU A 151 3.53 8.48 19.67
N SER A 152 3.87 9.06 18.52
CA SER A 152 3.12 10.16 17.90
C SER A 152 1.66 9.75 17.68
N LEU A 153 1.45 8.54 17.15
CA LEU A 153 0.12 8.03 16.86
C LEU A 153 -0.66 7.73 18.14
N TRP A 154 -0.03 7.10 19.15
CA TRP A 154 -0.64 6.87 20.46
C TRP A 154 -1.13 8.17 21.10
N MET A 155 -0.34 9.24 21.00
CA MET A 155 -0.69 10.56 21.51
C MET A 155 -1.90 11.15 20.77
N HIS A 156 -1.98 10.97 19.45
CA HIS A 156 -3.09 11.45 18.62
C HIS A 156 -4.42 10.71 18.89
N ALA A 157 -4.40 9.41 19.23
CA ALA A 157 -5.64 8.68 19.56
C ALA A 157 -6.14 8.90 20.98
N LYS A 158 -5.25 9.14 21.94
CA LYS A 158 -5.65 9.32 23.35
C LYS A 158 -6.36 10.66 23.60
N PHE A 159 -6.09 11.66 22.77
CA PHE A 159 -6.73 12.98 22.84
C PHE A 159 -7.41 13.32 21.50
N PRO A 160 -8.54 12.67 21.17
CA PRO A 160 -9.30 13.07 20.00
C PRO A 160 -9.77 14.52 20.19
N TYR A 161 -9.66 15.34 19.15
CA TYR A 161 -10.21 16.68 19.15
C TYR A 161 -11.71 16.61 19.41
N VAL A 162 -12.13 17.09 20.57
CA VAL A 162 -13.54 17.27 20.92
C VAL A 162 -13.89 18.68 20.45
N ALA A 163 -14.71 18.79 19.40
CA ALA A 163 -15.22 20.09 18.98
C ALA A 163 -16.04 20.71 20.14
N PRO A 164 -15.93 22.02 20.40
CA PRO A 164 -16.78 22.71 21.36
C PRO A 164 -18.26 22.72 20.93
#